data_AF-A0A7S1JC59-F1
#
_entry.id   AF-A0A7S1JC59-F1
#
_cell.length_a   1.000
_cell.length_b   1.000
_cell.length_c   1.000
_cell.angle_alpha   90.00
_cell.angle_beta   90.00
_cell.angle_gamma   90.00
#
_symmetry.space_group_name_H-M   'P 1'
#
loop_
_entity.id
_entity.type
_entity.pdbx_description
1 polymer ?
#
loop_
_entity_poly.entity_id
_entity_poly.type
_entity_poly.pdbx_seq_one_letter_code
_entity_poly.pdbx_strand_id
1 'polypeptide(L)'
;QTGISTIDCMNSVARGQKIPLFSAAGLPHNEIAAQICRQAGLVKQNIKATTSDDSEESFAIVFAAMGVNMETARFFKQDFEENGALERVSLFLNLANDPTIERIIT
;
A
#
# COMPACT_ATOMS: atom_id res chain seq x y z
N GLN A 1 -9.75 1.12 -6.94
CA GLN A 1 -10.03 -0.31 -6.72
C GLN A 1 -8.88 -0.92 -5.97
N THR A 2 -9.13 -1.72 -4.93
CA THR A 2 -8.10 -2.34 -4.09
C THR A 2 -7.84 -3.80 -4.45
N GLY A 3 -8.71 -4.43 -5.25
CA GLY A 3 -8.60 -5.84 -5.66
C GLY A 3 -9.16 -6.84 -4.65
N ILE A 4 -9.78 -6.34 -3.57
CA ILE A 4 -10.42 -7.17 -2.54
C ILE A 4 -11.92 -6.90 -2.60
N SER A 5 -12.71 -7.89 -3.04
CA SER A 5 -14.14 -7.73 -3.28
C SER A 5 -14.93 -7.22 -2.08
N THR A 6 -14.58 -7.64 -0.86
CA THR A 6 -15.24 -7.18 0.36
C THR A 6 -14.98 -5.70 0.64
N ILE A 7 -13.80 -5.20 0.29
CA ILE A 7 -13.48 -3.76 0.38
C ILE A 7 -14.14 -3.03 -0.78
N ASP A 8 -13.91 -3.45 -2.02
CA ASP A 8 -14.38 -2.74 -3.21
C ASP A 8 -15.92 -2.69 -3.32
N CYS A 9 -16.65 -3.73 -2.90
CA CYS A 9 -18.11 -3.76 -3.01
C CYS A 9 -18.84 -3.21 -1.78
N MET A 10 -18.38 -3.56 -0.57
CA MET A 10 -19.12 -3.25 0.68
C MET A 10 -18.58 -2.01 1.40
N ASN A 11 -17.28 -1.72 1.28
CA ASN A 11 -16.59 -0.63 1.96
C ASN A 11 -15.66 0.11 1.00
N SER A 12 -16.22 0.60 -0.11
CA SER A 12 -15.44 1.20 -1.18
C SER A 12 -14.68 2.44 -0.69
N VAL A 13 -13.44 2.57 -1.17
CA VAL A 13 -12.53 3.64 -0.75
C VAL A 13 -12.54 4.74 -1.80
N ALA A 14 -12.92 5.96 -1.39
CA ALA A 14 -12.84 7.13 -2.26
C ALA A 14 -11.42 7.72 -2.31
N ARG A 15 -11.08 8.38 -3.43
CA ARG A 15 -9.77 9.04 -3.57
C ARG A 15 -9.62 10.15 -2.52
N GLY A 16 -8.50 10.13 -1.79
CA GLY A 16 -8.23 11.07 -0.70
C GLY A 16 -8.85 10.69 0.66
N GLN A 17 -9.60 9.59 0.72
CA GLN A 17 -10.18 9.10 1.98
C GLN A 17 -9.10 8.46 2.86
N LYS A 18 -9.16 8.74 4.17
CA LYS A 18 -8.34 8.09 5.19
C LYS A 18 -9.15 6.96 5.82
N ILE A 19 -8.76 5.71 5.59
CA ILE A 19 -9.42 4.53 6.18
C ILE A 19 -8.38 3.69 6.91
N PRO A 20 -8.53 3.48 8.23
CA PRO A 20 -7.67 2.57 8.98
C PRO A 20 -8.07 1.10 8.74
N LEU A 21 -7.07 0.21 8.71
CA LEU A 21 -7.28 -1.25 8.77
C LEU A 21 -6.98 -1.73 10.19
N PHE A 22 -7.98 -2.26 10.88
CA PHE A 22 -7.80 -2.83 12.21
C PHE A 22 -7.52 -4.33 12.11
N SER A 23 -6.48 -4.79 12.80
CA SER A 23 -6.11 -6.20 12.89
C SER A 23 -5.61 -6.54 14.29
N ALA A 24 -5.26 -7.81 14.51
CA ALA A 24 -4.75 -8.33 15.77
C ALA A 24 -3.39 -9.03 15.56
N ALA A 25 -2.64 -9.19 16.66
CA ALA A 25 -1.37 -9.89 16.65
C ALA A 25 -1.54 -11.33 16.14
N GLY A 26 -0.66 -11.74 15.22
CA GLY A 26 -0.68 -13.08 14.60
C GLY A 26 -1.64 -13.23 13.40
N LEU A 27 -2.50 -12.24 13.11
CA LEU A 27 -3.30 -12.25 11.90
C LEU A 27 -2.48 -11.79 10.67
N PRO A 28 -2.83 -12.24 9.45
CA PRO A 28 -2.07 -11.95 8.23
C PRO A 28 -2.32 -10.52 7.69
N HIS A 29 -2.26 -9.49 8.54
CA HIS A 29 -2.46 -8.10 8.10
C HIS A 29 -1.38 -7.62 7.14
N ASN A 30 -0.16 -8.16 7.24
CA ASN A 30 0.93 -7.83 6.34
C ASN A 30 0.66 -8.33 4.91
N GLU A 31 0.13 -9.54 4.78
CA GLU A 31 -0.21 -10.12 3.47
C GLU A 31 -1.35 -9.35 2.79
N ILE A 32 -2.36 -8.96 3.56
CA ILE A 32 -3.47 -8.14 3.06
C ILE A 32 -2.98 -6.75 2.66
N ALA A 33 -2.11 -6.12 3.46
CA ALA A 33 -1.52 -4.82 3.13
C ALA A 33 -0.68 -4.89 1.85
N ALA A 34 0.15 -5.94 1.71
CA ALA A 34 0.92 -6.19 0.50
C ALA A 34 -0.01 -6.41 -0.71
N GLN A 35 -1.07 -7.21 -0.57
CA GLN A 35 -2.06 -7.43 -1.62
C GLN A 35 -2.72 -6.12 -2.09
N ILE A 36 -3.14 -5.27 -1.15
CA ILE A 36 -3.70 -3.95 -1.48
C ILE A 36 -2.67 -3.13 -2.24
N CYS A 37 -1.40 -3.09 -1.81
CA CYS A 37 -0.36 -2.34 -2.52
C CYS A 37 -0.08 -2.89 -3.93
N ARG A 38 -0.19 -4.21 -4.14
CA ARG A 38 0.00 -4.82 -5.47
C ARG A 38 -1.14 -4.51 -6.43
N GLN A 39 -2.39 -4.57 -5.93
CA GLN A 39 -3.61 -4.53 -6.74
C GLN A 39 -4.27 -3.15 -6.77
N ALA A 40 -3.86 -2.23 -5.90
CA ALA A 40 -4.40 -0.89 -5.86
C ALA A 40 -4.18 -0.18 -7.21
N GLY A 41 -5.25 0.40 -7.72
CA GLY A 41 -5.24 1.19 -8.94
C GLY A 41 -6.44 2.13 -9.02
N LEU A 42 -6.34 3.13 -9.88
CA LEU A 42 -7.46 4.00 -10.21
C LEU A 42 -8.53 3.19 -10.94
N VAL A 43 -9.80 3.41 -10.59
CA VAL A 43 -10.90 2.76 -11.29
C VAL A 43 -10.97 3.33 -12.70
N LYS A 44 -10.81 2.49 -13.73
CA LYS A 44 -10.97 2.91 -15.12
C LYS A 44 -12.43 3.33 -15.33
N GLN A 45 -12.69 4.63 -15.48
CA GLN A 45 -13.99 5.09 -15.93
C GLN A 45 -14.01 4.99 -17.47
N ASN A 46 -15.01 4.30 -18.03
CA ASN A 46 -15.26 4.26 -19.48
C ASN A 46 -15.73 5.62 -20.06
N ILE A 47 -15.42 6.73 -19.39
CA ILE A 47 -15.79 8.08 -19.76
C ILE A 47 -14.53 8.70 -20.38
N LYS A 48 -14.63 9.17 -21.62
CA LYS A 48 -13.56 9.86 -22.35
C LYS A 48 -12.84 10.85 -21.42
N ALA A 49 -11.56 10.55 -21.13
CA ALA A 49 -10.67 11.43 -20.40
C ALA A 49 -10.69 12.82 -21.05
N THR A 50 -11.29 13.78 -20.35
CA THR A 50 -11.42 15.17 -20.80
C THR A 50 -10.30 16.06 -20.25
N THR A 51 -9.42 15.49 -19.40
CA THR A 51 -8.33 16.21 -18.73
C THR A 51 -7.07 15.33 -18.72
N SER A 52 -5.89 15.94 -18.81
CA SER A 52 -4.57 15.29 -18.79
C SER A 52 -4.21 14.56 -17.48
N ASP A 53 -5.04 14.66 -16.44
CA ASP A 53 -4.83 14.09 -15.10
C ASP A 53 -5.43 12.67 -14.92
N ASP A 54 -6.04 12.11 -15.98
CA ASP A 54 -6.70 10.79 -15.95
C ASP A 54 -5.83 9.65 -16.48
N SER A 55 -4.52 9.90 -16.66
CA SER A 55 -3.57 8.86 -17.06
C SER A 55 -3.29 7.89 -15.92
N GLU A 56 -3.35 6.58 -16.21
CA GLU A 56 -2.96 5.50 -15.27
C GLU A 56 -1.51 5.63 -14.76
N GLU A 57 -0.69 6.43 -15.44
CA GLU A 57 0.72 6.68 -15.13
C GLU A 57 0.95 7.53 -13.88
N SER A 58 -0.06 8.25 -13.36
CA SER A 58 0.09 9.10 -12.18
C SER A 58 -0.33 8.40 -10.87
N PHE A 59 -0.20 7.09 -10.78
CA PHE A 59 -0.47 6.33 -9.56
C PHE A 59 0.82 5.85 -8.89
N ALA A 60 1.13 6.42 -7.74
CA ALA A 60 2.28 6.06 -6.92
C ALA A 60 1.82 5.62 -5.52
N ILE A 61 2.57 4.70 -4.93
CA ILE A 61 2.33 4.19 -3.57
C ILE A 61 3.50 4.62 -2.70
N VAL A 62 3.19 5.20 -1.54
CA VAL A 62 4.18 5.45 -0.49
C VAL A 62 3.88 4.48 0.65
N PHE A 63 4.80 3.55 0.88
CA PHE A 63 4.68 2.54 1.91
C PHE A 63 5.60 2.89 3.07
N ALA A 64 5.04 3.13 4.25
CA ALA A 64 5.78 3.39 5.48
C ALA A 64 5.50 2.28 6.50
N ALA A 65 6.55 1.69 7.06
CA ALA A 65 6.47 0.67 8.09
C ALA A 65 7.36 1.03 9.27
N MET A 66 6.81 0.93 10.48
CA MET A 66 7.41 1.44 11.69
C MET A 66 7.50 0.35 12.75
N GLY A 67 8.69 0.12 13.31
CA GLY A 67 8.90 -0.90 14.33
C GLY A 67 8.62 -2.33 13.84
N VAL A 68 8.87 -2.59 12.54
CA VAL A 68 8.65 -3.92 11.96
C VAL A 68 9.82 -4.86 12.19
N ASN A 69 9.53 -6.15 12.31
CA ASN A 69 10.57 -7.17 12.38
C ASN A 69 11.33 -7.28 11.05
N MET A 70 12.58 -7.74 11.11
CA MET A 70 13.42 -7.94 9.92
C MET A 70 12.79 -8.90 8.90
N GLU A 71 12.09 -9.93 9.36
CA GLU A 71 11.38 -10.88 8.49
C GLU A 71 10.25 -10.20 7.72
N THR A 72 9.46 -9.37 8.40
CA THR A 72 8.36 -8.60 7.79
C THR A 72 8.89 -7.57 6.79
N ALA A 73 9.98 -6.87 7.12
CA ALA A 73 10.63 -5.93 6.21
C ALA A 73 11.14 -6.64 4.93
N ARG A 74 11.75 -7.82 5.09
CA ARG A 74 12.19 -8.65 3.95
C ARG A 74 11.02 -9.14 3.11
N PHE A 75 9.94 -9.58 3.75
CA PHE A 75 8.72 -9.99 3.05
C PHE A 75 8.18 -8.88 2.14
N PHE A 76 8.03 -7.65 2.66
CA PHE A 76 7.56 -6.54 1.84
C PHE A 76 8.52 -6.19 0.71
N LYS A 77 9.83 -6.17 0.99
CA LYS A 77 10.83 -5.87 -0.04
C LYS A 77 10.80 -6.89 -1.18
N GLN A 78 10.79 -8.19 -0.85
CA GLN A 78 10.73 -9.25 -1.83
C GLN A 78 9.43 -9.21 -2.64
N ASP A 79 8.29 -9.01 -1.97
CA ASP A 79 7.00 -8.93 -2.64
C ASP A 79 6.93 -7.75 -3.63
N PHE A 80 7.50 -6.60 -3.28
CA PHE A 80 7.55 -5.45 -4.20
C PHE A 80 8.57 -5.62 -5.34
N GLU A 81 9.67 -6.33 -5.11
CA GLU A 81 10.65 -6.70 -6.15
C GLU A 81 10.05 -7.68 -7.16
N GLU A 82 9.41 -8.76 -6.71
CA GLU A 82 8.85 -9.80 -7.57
C GLU A 82 7.70 -9.31 -8.45
N ASN A 83 6.88 -8.40 -7.92
CA ASN A 83 5.70 -7.90 -8.63
C ASN A 83 6.00 -6.70 -9.55
N GLY A 84 7.27 -6.28 -9.69
CA GLY A 84 7.67 -5.12 -10.48
C GLY A 84 7.04 -3.79 -10.01
N ALA A 85 6.46 -3.78 -8.80
CA ALA A 85 5.80 -2.62 -8.23
C ALA A 85 6.81 -1.58 -7.71
N LEU A 86 8.10 -1.93 -7.66
CA LEU A 86 9.16 -1.10 -7.11
C LEU A 86 9.37 0.22 -7.86
N GLU A 87 9.07 0.29 -9.17
CA GLU A 87 9.19 1.52 -9.96
C GLU A 87 8.17 2.60 -9.53
N ARG A 88 7.03 2.19 -8.95
CA ARG A 88 5.93 3.08 -8.52
C ARG A 88 5.76 3.15 -7.00
N VAL A 89 6.57 2.41 -6.24
CA VAL A 89 6.48 2.32 -4.77
C VAL A 89 7.72 2.94 -4.14
N SER A 90 7.52 3.91 -3.24
CA SER A 90 8.58 4.40 -2.35
C SER A 90 8.42 3.76 -0.97
N LEU A 91 9.47 3.11 -0.47
CA LEU A 91 9.46 2.44 0.83
C LEU A 91 10.22 3.24 1.89
N PHE A 92 9.56 3.45 3.04
CA PHE A 92 10.16 3.93 4.28
C PHE A 92 10.04 2.82 5.32
N LEU A 93 11.17 2.21 5.70
CA LEU A 93 11.20 1.09 6.63
C LEU A 93 12.01 1.49 7.86
N ASN A 94 11.36 1.49 9.03
CA ASN A 94 12.01 1.58 10.33
C ASN A 94 11.86 0.22 11.03
N LEU A 95 12.98 -0.44 11.26
CA LEU A 95 13.01 -1.76 11.89
C LEU A 95 12.82 -1.64 13.40
N ALA A 96 12.42 -2.75 14.03
CA ALA A 96 12.26 -2.81 15.48
C ALA A 96 13.56 -2.52 16.27
N ASN A 97 14.73 -2.75 15.66
CA ASN A 97 16.05 -2.47 16.22
C ASN A 97 16.55 -1.04 15.98
N ASP A 98 15.90 -0.27 15.11
CA ASP A 98 16.31 1.09 14.79
C ASP A 98 15.93 2.07 15.91
N PRO A 99 16.63 3.22 16.04
CA PRO A 99 16.37 4.20 17.08
C PRO A 99 14.90 4.65 17.11
N THR A 100 14.34 4.79 18.31
CA THR A 100 12.95 5.23 18.49
C THR A 100 12.68 6.65 17.97
N ILE A 101 13.72 7.47 17.80
CA ILE A 101 13.58 8.81 17.21
C ILE A 101 13.20 8.75 15.72
N GLU A 102 13.73 7.78 14.98
CA GLU A 102 13.39 7.58 13.56
C GLU A 102 11.92 7.17 13.40
N ARG A 103 11.36 6.49 14.41
CA ARG A 103 9.94 6.16 14.49
C ARG A 103 9.02 7.36 14.69
N ILE A 104 9.51 8.53 15.06
CA ILE A 104 8.66 9.73 15.15
C ILE A 104 8.62 10.47 13.80
N ILE A 105 9.67 10.29 12.99
CA ILE A 105 9.91 11.05 11.76
C ILE A 105 9.46 10.26 10.52
N THR A 106 9.47 8.93 10.59
CA THR A 106 8.94 8.03 9.56
C THR A 106 7.42 8.16 9.45
#